data_AF-A0A936W755-F1
#
_entry.id   AF-A0A936W755-F1
#
_cell.length_a   1.000
_cell.length_b   1.000
_cell.length_c   1.000
_cell.angle_alpha   90.00
_cell.angle_beta   90.00
_cell.angle_gamma   90.00
#
_symmetry.space_group_name_H-M   'P 1'
#
loop_
_entity.id
_entity.type
_entity.pdbx_description
1 polymer ?
#
loop_
_entity_poly.entity_id
_entity_poly.type
_entity_poly.pdbx_seq_one_letter_code
_entity_poly.pdbx_strand_id
1 'polypeptide(L)'
;MGFSSEFRERQRYSEVLKRQVAFEVMSGALTKSEACRTYGILSVRSVNRMIDRFGAGILSEHKELLAQMGRPKKERPTPMGGQSDAEQLRREVERLKKDLRAAELKAEAYSLMIDLAEKELKVAIRKKSGTK
;
A
#
# COMPACT_ATOMS: atom_id res chain seq x y z
N MET A 1 8.96 -34.43 18.20
CA MET A 1 9.25 -35.01 16.87
C MET A 1 10.43 -34.27 16.28
N GLY A 2 11.58 -34.94 16.23
CA GLY A 2 12.87 -34.35 15.87
C GLY A 2 13.18 -34.41 14.39
N PHE A 3 14.21 -33.67 13.99
CA PHE A 3 15.03 -34.01 12.83
C PHE A 3 16.48 -34.08 13.30
N SER A 4 17.06 -35.29 13.25
CA SER A 4 18.47 -35.56 13.54
C SER A 4 19.40 -34.61 12.77
N SER A 5 20.41 -34.09 13.47
CA SER A 5 21.44 -33.18 12.96
C SER A 5 22.47 -33.85 12.03
N GLU A 6 22.27 -35.09 11.62
CA GLU A 6 23.39 -35.94 11.20
C GLU A 6 23.62 -36.05 9.69
N PHE A 7 22.77 -35.47 8.84
CA PHE A 7 23.05 -35.39 7.39
C PHE A 7 22.70 -34.01 6.83
N ARG A 8 23.34 -32.95 7.37
CA ARG A 8 23.27 -31.64 6.72
C ARG A 8 24.30 -31.59 5.59
N GLU A 9 23.96 -32.18 4.45
CA GLU A 9 24.78 -32.07 3.24
C GLU A 9 25.01 -30.59 2.91
N ARG A 10 26.27 -30.25 2.60
CA ARG A 10 26.65 -28.89 2.19
C ARG A 10 26.08 -28.63 0.80
N GLN A 11 24.87 -28.12 0.73
CA GLN A 11 24.27 -27.68 -0.52
C GLN A 11 25.11 -26.56 -1.13
N ARG A 12 25.75 -26.87 -2.26
CA ARG A 12 26.54 -25.92 -3.04
C ARG A 12 25.61 -25.28 -4.06
N TYR A 13 25.12 -24.08 -3.75
CA TYR A 13 24.36 -23.29 -4.73
C TYR A 13 25.28 -22.77 -5.83
N SER A 14 24.77 -22.71 -7.06
CA SER A 14 25.45 -22.04 -8.17
C SER A 14 25.61 -20.55 -7.89
N GLU A 15 26.67 -19.94 -8.44
CA GLU A 15 26.93 -18.50 -8.24
C GLU A 15 25.80 -17.64 -8.82
N VAL A 16 25.20 -18.06 -9.94
CA VAL A 16 24.05 -17.39 -10.57
C VAL A 16 22.85 -17.35 -9.62
N LEU A 17 22.52 -18.49 -9.01
CA LEU A 17 21.38 -18.57 -8.08
C LEU A 17 21.60 -17.68 -6.85
N LYS A 18 22.83 -17.63 -6.31
CA LYS A 18 23.14 -16.76 -5.17
C LYS A 18 22.94 -15.29 -5.49
N ARG A 19 23.32 -14.86 -6.70
CA ARG A 19 23.14 -13.47 -7.17
C ARG A 19 21.66 -13.14 -7.35
N GLN A 20 20.89 -14.05 -7.96
CA GLN A 20 19.45 -13.86 -8.15
C GLN A 20 18.72 -13.73 -6.81
N VAL A 21 18.98 -14.64 -5.86
CA VAL A 21 18.39 -14.61 -4.52
C VAL A 21 18.75 -13.31 -3.79
N ALA A 22 20.01 -12.88 -3.86
CA ALA A 22 20.43 -11.62 -3.26
C ALA A 22 19.71 -10.42 -3.89
N PHE A 23 19.55 -10.41 -5.21
CA PHE A 23 18.83 -9.35 -5.93
C PHE A 23 17.36 -9.28 -5.53
N GLU A 24 16.63 -10.39 -5.53
CA GLU A 24 15.19 -10.42 -5.20
C GLU A 24 14.90 -10.06 -3.74
N VAL A 25 15.79 -10.44 -2.83
CA VAL A 25 15.65 -10.06 -1.41
C VAL A 25 15.99 -8.59 -1.20
N MET A 26 16.95 -8.04 -1.95
CA MET A 26 17.33 -6.63 -1.88
C MET A 26 16.32 -5.71 -2.59
N SER A 27 15.75 -6.17 -3.70
CA SER A 27 14.70 -5.46 -4.46
C SER A 27 13.40 -5.41 -3.68
N GLY A 28 13.22 -6.35 -2.74
CA GLY A 28 12.04 -6.41 -1.91
C GLY A 28 10.93 -7.31 -2.46
N ALA A 29 11.18 -7.99 -3.58
CA ALA A 29 10.24 -8.94 -4.16
C ALA A 29 9.97 -10.14 -3.23
N LEU A 30 10.98 -10.58 -2.47
CA LEU A 30 10.86 -11.67 -1.52
C LEU A 30 11.44 -11.31 -0.15
N THR A 31 10.78 -11.76 0.90
CA THR A 31 11.42 -11.79 2.22
C THR A 31 12.49 -12.88 2.28
N LYS A 32 13.45 -12.73 3.19
CA LYS A 32 14.51 -13.74 3.40
C LYS A 32 13.95 -15.15 3.69
N SER A 33 12.80 -15.21 4.38
CA SER A 33 12.11 -16.46 4.71
C SER A 33 11.39 -17.05 3.50
N GLU A 34 10.77 -16.21 2.67
CA GLU A 34 10.15 -16.65 1.42
C GLU A 34 11.19 -17.13 0.42
N ALA A 35 12.32 -16.41 0.28
CA ALA A 35 13.43 -16.86 -0.55
C ALA A 35 13.94 -18.26 -0.14
N CYS A 36 13.91 -18.60 1.16
CA CYS A 36 14.24 -19.94 1.61
C CYS A 36 13.23 -21.01 1.15
N ARG A 37 11.94 -20.66 1.11
CA ARG A 37 10.87 -21.56 0.68
C ARG A 37 10.89 -21.75 -0.84
N THR A 38 11.00 -20.65 -1.58
CA THR A 38 10.95 -20.65 -3.06
C THR A 38 12.15 -21.35 -3.67
N TYR A 39 13.36 -21.07 -3.16
CA TYR A 39 14.61 -21.59 -3.72
C TYR A 39 15.14 -22.83 -2.99
N GLY A 40 14.37 -23.38 -2.04
CA GLY A 40 14.78 -24.55 -1.26
C GLY A 40 16.04 -24.32 -0.40
N ILE A 41 16.29 -23.07 0.02
CA ILE A 41 17.49 -22.74 0.79
C ILE A 41 17.29 -23.17 2.24
N LEU A 42 18.18 -24.03 2.70
CA LEU A 42 18.16 -24.62 4.05
C LEU A 42 18.08 -23.63 5.21
N SER A 43 18.52 -22.38 5.04
CA SER A 43 18.49 -21.40 6.13
C SER A 43 18.56 -19.96 5.66
N VAL A 44 17.89 -19.08 6.43
CA VAL A 44 17.96 -17.63 6.28
C VAL A 44 19.40 -17.10 6.44
N ARG A 45 20.24 -17.78 7.24
CA ARG A 45 21.68 -17.45 7.37
C ARG A 45 22.45 -17.65 6.06
N SER A 46 22.04 -18.60 5.22
CA SER A 46 22.65 -18.79 3.90
C SER A 46 22.28 -17.63 2.97
N VAL A 47 21.03 -17.17 3.02
CA VAL A 47 20.56 -15.98 2.28
C VAL A 47 21.33 -14.73 2.72
N ASN A 48 21.50 -14.50 4.03
CA ASN A 48 22.32 -13.38 4.52
C ASN A 48 23.75 -13.44 3.98
N ARG A 49 24.39 -14.62 3.99
CA ARG A 49 25.74 -14.77 3.41
C ARG A 49 25.81 -14.49 1.91
N MET A 50 24.74 -14.76 1.16
CA MET A 50 24.66 -14.39 -0.26
C MET A 50 24.54 -12.86 -0.41
N ILE A 51 23.72 -12.21 0.43
CA ILE A 51 23.58 -10.76 0.45
C ILE A 51 24.90 -10.08 0.86
N ASP A 52 25.60 -10.60 1.85
CA ASP A 52 26.88 -10.02 2.30
C ASP A 52 27.96 -10.15 1.19
N ARG A 53 27.90 -11.22 0.40
CA ARG A 53 28.86 -11.49 -0.69
C ARG A 53 28.56 -10.71 -1.97
N PHE A 54 27.30 -10.61 -2.36
CA PHE A 54 26.89 -10.02 -3.66
C PHE A 54 26.19 -8.68 -3.53
N GLY A 55 25.73 -8.31 -2.33
CA GLY A 55 24.94 -7.12 -2.07
C GLY A 55 25.69 -5.84 -2.43
N ALA A 56 26.99 -5.76 -2.17
CA ALA A 56 27.79 -4.57 -2.51
C ALA A 56 27.78 -4.26 -4.02
N GLY A 57 27.96 -5.28 -4.88
CA GLY A 57 27.93 -5.11 -6.34
C GLY A 57 26.51 -4.83 -6.87
N ILE A 58 25.51 -5.50 -6.32
CA ILE A 58 24.10 -5.31 -6.72
C ILE A 58 23.59 -3.91 -6.32
N LEU A 59 23.98 -3.41 -5.15
CA LEU A 59 23.63 -2.08 -4.68
C LEU A 59 24.28 -0.97 -5.52
N SER A 60 25.49 -1.18 -6.03
CA SER A 60 26.15 -0.21 -6.89
C SER A 60 25.59 -0.19 -8.31
N GLU A 61 25.32 -1.36 -8.89
CA GLU A 61 24.90 -1.47 -10.31
C GLU A 61 23.40 -1.22 -10.51
N HIS A 62 22.56 -1.59 -9.54
CA HIS A 62 21.10 -1.59 -9.69
C HIS A 62 20.38 -0.68 -8.69
N LYS A 63 21.07 0.32 -8.12
CA LYS A 63 20.54 1.24 -7.10
C LYS A 63 19.18 1.86 -7.48
N GLU A 64 19.05 2.31 -8.72
CA GLU A 64 17.85 2.97 -9.23
C GLU A 64 16.68 1.99 -9.38
N LEU A 65 16.95 0.78 -9.87
CA LEU A 65 15.95 -0.29 -9.99
C LEU A 65 15.47 -0.75 -8.61
N LEU A 66 16.38 -0.90 -7.64
CA LEU A 66 16.04 -1.26 -6.27
C LEU A 66 15.22 -0.19 -5.54
N ALA A 67 15.39 1.08 -5.90
CA ALA A 67 14.59 2.18 -5.36
C ALA A 67 13.15 2.17 -5.90
N GLN A 68 12.96 1.79 -7.17
CA GLN A 68 11.65 1.69 -7.80
C GLN A 68 10.86 0.45 -7.35
N MET A 69 11.55 -0.67 -7.07
CA MET A 69 10.93 -1.97 -6.81
C MET A 69 10.28 -2.11 -5.42
N GLY A 70 10.38 -1.09 -4.56
CA GLY A 70 9.63 -1.02 -3.29
C GLY A 70 10.11 -2.01 -2.23
N ARG A 71 10.58 -1.51 -1.09
CA ARG A 71 10.93 -2.40 0.03
C ARG A 71 9.66 -2.98 0.65
N PRO A 72 9.59 -4.29 0.94
CA PRO A 72 8.46 -4.89 1.61
C PRO A 72 8.40 -4.27 2.99
N LYS A 73 7.33 -3.50 3.22
CA LYS A 73 7.06 -2.85 4.49
C LYS A 73 6.91 -3.98 5.50
N LYS A 74 7.95 -4.20 6.32
CA LYS A 74 7.87 -5.10 7.47
C LYS A 74 6.79 -4.53 8.37
N GLU A 75 5.59 -5.08 8.28
CA GLU A 75 4.51 -4.83 9.24
C GLU A 75 5.05 -5.23 10.61
N ARG A 76 5.54 -4.23 11.34
CA ARG A 76 5.81 -4.40 12.76
C ARG A 76 4.42 -4.38 13.40
N PRO A 77 4.04 -5.39 14.21
CA PRO A 77 2.91 -5.23 15.09
C PRO A 77 3.30 -4.17 16.12
N THR A 78 2.96 -2.92 15.86
CA THR A 78 3.13 -1.83 16.83
C THR A 78 2.12 -2.04 17.95
N PRO A 79 2.52 -2.02 19.23
CA PRO A 79 1.59 -2.17 20.33
C PRO A 79 0.73 -0.90 20.43
N MET A 80 -0.59 -1.09 20.60
CA MET A 80 -1.62 -0.16 21.07
C MET A 80 -1.32 1.35 20.95
N GLY A 81 -2.02 2.03 20.04
CA GLY A 81 -2.16 3.50 20.11
C GLY A 81 -2.63 4.20 18.84
N GLY A 82 -2.53 3.57 17.68
CA GLY A 82 -3.04 4.12 16.42
C GLY A 82 -4.38 3.47 16.08
N GLN A 83 -5.45 4.27 16.03
CA GLN A 83 -6.67 3.86 15.32
C GLN A 83 -6.25 3.36 13.95
N SER A 84 -6.62 2.12 13.62
CA SER A 84 -6.27 1.51 12.34
C SER A 84 -6.61 2.46 11.20
N ASP A 85 -5.82 2.48 10.12
CA ASP A 85 -6.11 3.33 8.95
C ASP A 85 -7.57 3.17 8.49
N ALA A 86 -8.14 1.98 8.68
CA ALA A 86 -9.55 1.68 8.43
C ALA A 86 -10.53 2.47 9.33
N GLU A 87 -10.23 2.67 10.60
CA GLU A 87 -11.05 3.48 11.52
C GLU A 87 -10.98 4.97 11.21
N GLN A 88 -9.80 5.47 10.84
CA GLN A 88 -9.63 6.86 10.41
C GLN A 88 -10.42 7.13 9.12
N LEU A 89 -10.29 6.24 8.13
CA LEU A 89 -11.06 6.30 6.88
C LEU A 89 -12.58 6.25 7.13
N ARG A 90 -13.05 5.39 8.06
CA ARG A 90 -14.48 5.34 8.41
C ARG A 90 -14.99 6.66 8.97
N ARG A 91 -14.23 7.29 9.87
CA ARG A 91 -14.60 8.60 10.45
C ARG A 91 -14.66 9.70 9.41
N GLU A 92 -13.70 9.71 8.48
CA GLU A 92 -13.69 10.66 7.37
C GLU A 92 -14.92 10.49 6.46
N VAL A 93 -15.25 9.25 6.10
CA VAL A 93 -16.44 8.95 5.30
C VAL A 93 -17.72 9.41 6.00
N GLU A 94 -17.85 9.16 7.30
CA GLU A 94 -19.01 9.62 8.07
C GLU A 94 -19.12 11.14 8.14
N ARG A 95 -18.00 11.83 8.33
CA ARG A 95 -17.95 13.30 8.32
C ARG A 95 -18.37 13.85 6.97
N LEU A 96 -17.77 13.37 5.88
CA LEU A 96 -18.08 13.81 4.51
C LEU A 96 -19.56 13.57 4.17
N LYS A 97 -20.14 12.43 4.58
CA LYS A 97 -21.58 12.15 4.40
C LYS A 97 -22.49 13.11 5.17
N LYS A 98 -22.06 13.64 6.31
CA LYS A 98 -22.83 14.65 7.05
C LYS A 98 -22.77 15.99 6.35
N ASP A 99 -21.57 16.40 5.91
CA ASP A 99 -21.37 17.67 5.22
C ASP A 99 -22.13 17.71 3.89
N LEU A 100 -22.13 16.60 3.15
CA LEU A 100 -22.87 16.45 1.89
C LEU A 100 -24.38 16.61 2.10
N ARG A 101 -24.97 15.91 3.08
CA ARG A 101 -26.40 16.04 3.41
C ARG A 101 -26.78 17.47 3.83
N ALA A 102 -25.92 18.14 4.59
CA ALA A 102 -26.15 19.52 4.99
C ALA A 102 -26.11 20.49 3.79
N ALA A 103 -25.23 20.24 2.82
CA ALA A 103 -25.14 21.05 1.60
C ALA A 103 -26.35 20.83 0.68
N GLU A 104 -26.78 19.58 0.49
CA GLU A 104 -27.97 19.25 -0.30
C GLU A 104 -29.23 19.88 0.28
N LEU A 105 -29.44 19.77 1.60
CA LEU A 105 -30.59 20.38 2.27
C LEU A 105 -30.60 21.90 2.11
N LYS A 106 -29.44 22.56 2.21
CA LYS A 106 -29.32 24.00 1.98
C LYS A 106 -29.66 24.35 0.53
N ALA A 107 -29.15 23.59 -0.44
CA ALA A 107 -29.42 23.83 -1.85
C ALA A 107 -30.92 23.69 -2.17
N GLU A 108 -31.57 22.67 -1.62
CA GLU A 108 -33.02 22.48 -1.76
C GLU A 108 -33.81 23.63 -1.13
N ALA A 109 -33.46 24.02 0.10
CA ALA A 109 -34.09 25.15 0.79
C ALA A 109 -33.95 26.47 0.00
N TYR A 110 -32.77 26.73 -0.57
CA TYR A 110 -32.56 27.91 -1.41
C TYR A 110 -33.37 27.85 -2.71
N SER A 111 -33.48 26.68 -3.35
CA SER A 111 -34.34 26.51 -4.53
C SER A 111 -35.80 26.80 -4.19
N LEU A 112 -36.30 26.25 -3.09
CA LEU A 112 -37.68 26.49 -2.63
C LEU A 112 -37.92 27.97 -2.28
N MET A 113 -36.95 28.64 -1.66
CA MET A 113 -37.04 30.07 -1.36
C MET A 113 -37.16 30.90 -2.65
N ILE A 114 -36.40 30.55 -3.69
CA ILE A 114 -36.50 31.19 -5.00
C ILE A 114 -37.90 30.96 -5.58
N ASP A 115 -38.40 29.72 -5.56
CA ASP A 115 -39.73 29.39 -6.10
C ASP A 115 -40.86 30.14 -5.38
N LEU A 116 -40.75 30.35 -4.06
CA LEU A 116 -41.70 31.15 -3.28
C LEU A 116 -41.60 32.63 -3.65
N ALA A 117 -40.38 33.18 -3.74
CA ALA A 117 -40.17 34.57 -4.11
C ALA A 117 -40.70 34.89 -5.52
N GLU A 118 -40.51 33.99 -6.49
CA GLU A 118 -41.07 34.14 -7.84
C GLU A 118 -42.61 34.20 -7.83
N LYS A 119 -43.25 33.38 -7.00
CA LYS A 119 -44.72 33.35 -6.86
C LYS A 119 -45.27 34.63 -6.23
N GLU A 120 -44.64 35.12 -5.16
CA GLU A 120 -45.10 36.29 -4.41
C GLU A 120 -44.83 37.60 -5.16
N LEU A 121 -43.62 37.75 -5.71
CA LEU A 121 -43.19 38.98 -6.37
C LEU A 121 -43.56 39.03 -7.86
N LYS A 122 -43.99 37.90 -8.46
CA LYS A 122 -44.32 37.77 -9.89
C LYS A 122 -43.17 38.16 -10.82
N VAL A 123 -41.93 38.06 -10.35
CA VAL A 123 -40.71 38.29 -11.13
C VAL A 123 -40.03 36.95 -11.36
N ALA A 124 -39.60 36.67 -12.59
CA ALA A 124 -38.81 35.49 -12.90
C ALA A 124 -37.34 35.73 -12.46
N ILE A 125 -36.89 35.03 -11.43
CA ILE A 125 -35.53 35.14 -10.88
C ILE A 125 -34.63 34.09 -11.56
N ARG A 126 -35.15 32.89 -11.82
CA ARG A 126 -34.44 31.80 -12.47
C ARG A 126 -34.46 31.95 -13.99
N LYS A 127 -33.30 31.79 -14.61
CA LYS A 127 -33.17 31.78 -16.08
C LYS A 127 -33.87 30.53 -16.65
N LYS A 128 -34.86 30.73 -17.52
CA LYS A 128 -35.51 29.63 -18.26
C LYS A 128 -34.55 29.10 -19.32
N SER A 129 -34.40 27.78 -19.43
CA SER A 129 -33.47 27.09 -20.35
C SER A 129 -33.88 27.15 -21.84
N GLY A 130 -34.76 28.08 -22.22
CA GLY A 130 -35.50 28.05 -23.49
C GLY A 130 -35.34 29.29 -24.36
N THR A 131 -34.17 29.93 -24.39
CA THR A 131 -33.89 30.97 -25.39
C THR A 131 -32.80 30.46 -26.34
N LYS A 132 -33.18 30.17 -27.59
CA LYS A 132 -32.25 30.15 -28.73
C LYS A 132 -31.90 31.57 -29.11
#